data_AF-A0A1G7PL55-F1
#
_entry.id   AF-A0A1G7PL55-F1
#
_cell.length_a   1.000
_cell.length_b   1.000
_cell.length_c   1.000
_cell.angle_alpha   90.00
_cell.angle_beta   90.00
_cell.angle_gamma   90.00
#
_symmetry.space_group_name_H-M   'P 1'
#
loop_
_entity.id
_entity.type
_entity.pdbx_description
1 polymer ?
#
loop_
_entity_poly.entity_id
_entity_poly.type
_entity_poly.pdbx_seq_one_letter_code
_entity_poly.pdbx_strand_id
1 'polypeptide(L)'
;MNPTSKHLLGYAYQLINDDVFIEYATRHSYGSEQPVLSWESAKPYKVLKPSNGLDINYSKYIDYVIESILRNEMEIDALTKQRDELLPLLMNGQVSLRNCD
;
A
#
# COMPACT_ATOMS: atom_id res chain seq x y z
N MET A 1 -12.91 -0.99 -1.52
CA MET A 1 -13.48 -1.11 -2.88
C MET A 1 -12.90 -2.35 -3.52
N ASN A 2 -13.72 -3.34 -3.87
CA ASN A 2 -13.29 -4.35 -4.84
C ASN A 2 -13.63 -3.76 -6.21
N PRO A 3 -12.66 -3.27 -7.00
CA PRO A 3 -12.99 -2.80 -8.34
C PRO A 3 -13.62 -3.97 -9.10
N THR A 4 -14.80 -3.73 -9.67
CA THR A 4 -15.56 -4.73 -10.43
C THR A 4 -14.74 -5.31 -11.59
N SER A 5 -13.67 -4.62 -11.99
CA SER A 5 -12.63 -5.10 -12.90
C SER A 5 -11.24 -4.99 -12.25
N LYS A 6 -10.53 -6.12 -12.12
CA LYS A 6 -9.15 -6.17 -11.62
C LYS A 6 -8.19 -5.31 -12.45
N HIS A 7 -8.48 -5.12 -13.73
CA HIS A 7 -7.62 -4.37 -14.66
C HIS A 7 -7.59 -2.86 -14.42
N LEU A 8 -8.36 -2.34 -13.45
CA LEU A 8 -8.39 -0.93 -13.09
C LEU A 8 -7.77 -0.67 -11.71
N LEU A 9 -7.21 -1.69 -11.06
CA LEU A 9 -6.78 -1.59 -9.66
C LEU A 9 -5.69 -0.53 -9.48
N GLY A 10 -4.61 -0.58 -10.26
CA GLY A 10 -3.52 0.42 -10.18
C GLY A 10 -3.99 1.85 -10.46
N TYR A 11 -4.89 2.04 -11.42
CA TYR A 11 -5.46 3.37 -11.70
C TYR A 11 -6.34 3.88 -10.55
N ALA A 12 -7.22 3.02 -10.02
CA ALA A 12 -8.07 3.36 -8.87
C ALA A 12 -7.24 3.64 -7.62
N TYR A 13 -6.18 2.85 -7.39
CA TYR A 13 -5.24 3.04 -6.29
C TYR A 13 -4.57 4.42 -6.38
N GLN A 14 -4.09 4.82 -7.56
CA GLN A 14 -3.50 6.14 -7.74
C GLN A 14 -4.48 7.26 -7.41
N LEU A 15 -5.73 7.17 -7.91
CA LEU A 15 -6.74 8.21 -7.71
C LEU A 15 -7.13 8.42 -6.24
N ILE A 16 -7.11 7.37 -5.41
CA ILE A 16 -7.45 7.50 -3.99
C ILE A 16 -6.25 7.82 -3.09
N ASN A 17 -5.04 7.84 -3.65
CA ASN A 17 -3.82 8.16 -2.93
C ASN A 17 -3.15 9.44 -3.47
N ASP A 18 -3.80 10.16 -4.39
CA ASP A 18 -3.32 11.46 -4.83
C ASP A 18 -3.70 12.59 -3.84
N ASP A 19 -2.92 13.66 -3.84
CA ASP A 19 -3.11 14.78 -2.93
C ASP A 19 -4.50 15.41 -3.03
N VAL A 20 -5.11 15.36 -4.23
CA VAL A 20 -6.43 15.93 -4.50
C VAL A 20 -7.52 15.14 -3.78
N PHE A 21 -7.47 13.81 -3.84
CA PHE A 21 -8.39 12.96 -3.10
C PHE A 21 -8.13 13.02 -1.60
N ILE A 22 -6.87 13.08 -1.15
CA ILE A 22 -6.56 13.22 0.27
C ILE A 22 -7.13 14.53 0.81
N GLU A 23 -6.94 15.65 0.11
CA GLU A 23 -7.53 16.94 0.48
C GLU A 23 -9.07 16.89 0.49
N TYR A 24 -9.67 16.26 -0.53
CA TYR A 24 -11.11 16.02 -0.57
C TYR A 24 -11.58 15.21 0.64
N ALA A 25 -10.92 14.10 0.94
CA ALA A 25 -11.24 13.22 2.05
C ALA A 25 -11.12 13.96 3.38
N THR A 26 -10.05 14.72 3.61
CA THR A 26 -9.86 15.52 4.83
C THR A 26 -10.99 16.54 5.02
N ARG A 27 -11.40 17.25 3.96
CA ARG A 27 -12.48 18.25 4.02
C ARG A 27 -13.86 17.65 4.32
N HIS A 28 -14.10 16.43 3.85
CA HIS A 28 -15.41 15.78 3.94
C HIS A 28 -15.47 14.69 5.03
N SER A 29 -14.41 14.56 5.82
CA SER A 29 -14.34 13.69 6.98
C SER A 29 -14.96 14.37 8.21
N TYR A 30 -15.45 13.56 9.14
CA TYR A 30 -16.01 14.00 10.43
C TYR A 30 -15.31 13.29 11.60
N GLY A 31 -15.44 13.84 12.81
CA GLY A 31 -14.70 13.38 14.00
C GLY A 31 -13.39 14.15 14.16
N SER A 32 -13.12 14.63 15.38
CA SER A 32 -12.02 15.56 15.67
C SER A 32 -10.69 14.88 15.98
N GLU A 33 -10.71 13.70 16.60
CA GLU A 33 -9.48 12.98 16.98
C GLU A 33 -9.05 11.94 15.93
N GLN A 34 -10.02 11.26 15.32
CA GLN A 34 -9.80 10.34 14.20
C GLN A 34 -10.82 10.67 13.11
N PRO A 35 -10.45 11.50 12.11
CA PRO A 35 -11.36 11.88 11.04
C PRO A 35 -11.74 10.65 10.20
N VAL A 36 -13.05 10.49 9.98
CA VAL A 36 -13.64 9.38 9.22
C VAL A 36 -14.33 9.92 7.98
N LEU A 37 -14.01 9.34 6.82
CA LEU A 37 -14.72 9.59 5.57
C LEU A 37 -15.86 8.56 5.41
N SER A 38 -17.12 9.02 5.41
CA SER A 38 -18.27 8.15 5.14
C SER A 38 -18.36 7.78 3.66
N TRP A 39 -19.01 6.65 3.33
CA TRP A 39 -19.30 6.31 1.94
C TRP A 39 -20.18 7.34 1.23
N GLU A 40 -21.15 7.93 1.94
CA GLU A 40 -22.01 8.99 1.40
C GLU A 40 -21.21 10.26 1.10
N SER A 41 -20.16 10.55 1.89
CA SER A 41 -19.22 11.64 1.64
C SER A 41 -18.22 11.32 0.53
N ALA A 42 -17.84 10.05 0.35
CA ALA A 42 -16.85 9.64 -0.65
C ALA A 42 -17.45 9.49 -2.07
N LYS A 43 -18.67 8.96 -2.16
CA LYS A 43 -19.37 8.64 -3.42
C LYS A 43 -19.50 9.81 -4.41
N PRO A 44 -19.70 11.08 -3.99
CA PRO A 44 -19.80 12.21 -4.91
C PRO A 44 -18.47 12.60 -5.56
N TYR A 45 -17.34 12.08 -5.08
CA TYR A 45 -16.02 12.38 -5.65
C TYR A 45 -15.97 11.97 -7.12
N LYS A 46 -15.66 12.93 -7.98
CA LYS A 46 -15.58 12.72 -9.43
C LYS A 46 -14.15 12.46 -9.83
N VAL A 47 -13.94 11.36 -10.55
CA VAL A 47 -12.66 11.01 -11.14
C VAL A 47 -12.73 11.14 -12.65
N LEU A 48 -11.60 11.47 -13.27
CA LEU A 48 -11.47 11.40 -14.71
C LEU A 48 -11.49 9.93 -15.15
N LYS A 49 -12.26 9.61 -16.19
CA LYS A 49 -12.23 8.27 -16.80
C LYS A 49 -11.85 8.39 -18.27
N PRO A 50 -10.64 7.96 -18.66
CA PRO A 50 -10.26 7.89 -20.06
C PRO A 50 -11.19 6.93 -20.84
N SER A 51 -11.58 7.32 -22.06
CA SER A 51 -12.43 6.49 -22.93
C SER A 51 -11.65 5.56 -23.85
N ASN A 52 -10.32 5.68 -23.90
CA ASN A 52 -9.43 5.00 -24.83
C ASN A 52 -8.66 3.81 -24.21
N GLY A 53 -9.04 3.37 -23.00
CA GLY A 53 -8.36 2.27 -22.29
C GLY A 53 -7.00 2.65 -21.68
N LEU A 54 -6.67 3.94 -21.59
CA LEU A 54 -5.45 4.41 -20.93
C LEU A 54 -5.40 4.01 -19.45
N ASP A 55 -6.55 4.01 -18.76
CA ASP A 55 -6.71 3.55 -17.38
C ASP A 55 -6.28 2.08 -17.20
N ILE A 56 -6.62 1.22 -18.15
CA ILE A 56 -6.23 -0.19 -18.16
C ILE A 56 -4.73 -0.34 -18.41
N ASN A 57 -4.19 0.36 -19.41
CA ASN A 57 -2.76 0.28 -19.72
C ASN A 57 -1.90 0.83 -18.59
N TYR A 58 -2.29 1.95 -17.99
CA TYR A 58 -1.65 2.51 -16.80
C TYR A 58 -1.65 1.50 -15.65
N SER A 59 -2.80 0.90 -15.35
CA SER A 59 -2.94 -0.08 -14.26
C SER A 59 -1.96 -1.24 -14.44
N LYS A 60 -1.81 -1.79 -15.65
CA LYS A 60 -0.86 -2.89 -15.91
C LYS A 60 0.58 -2.58 -15.48
N TYR A 61 1.04 -1.35 -15.72
CA TYR A 61 2.41 -0.95 -15.33
C TYR A 61 2.52 -0.72 -13.82
N ILE A 62 1.53 -0.04 -13.24
CA ILE A 62 1.57 0.34 -11.84
C ILE A 62 1.29 -0.84 -10.90
N ASP A 63 0.46 -1.80 -11.31
CA ASP A 63 0.20 -3.01 -10.53
C ASP A 63 1.53 -3.72 -10.20
N TYR A 64 2.44 -3.85 -11.17
CA TYR A 64 3.77 -4.44 -10.95
C TYR A 64 4.62 -3.63 -9.94
N VAL A 65 4.56 -2.31 -10.00
CA VAL A 65 5.29 -1.43 -9.08
C VAL A 65 4.74 -1.58 -7.67
N ILE A 66 3.41 -1.54 -7.49
CA ILE A 66 2.75 -1.73 -6.20
C ILE A 66 3.10 -3.10 -5.63
N GLU A 67 3.00 -4.17 -6.41
CA GLU A 67 3.36 -5.51 -5.97
C GLU A 67 4.84 -5.60 -5.54
N SER A 68 5.73 -4.88 -6.22
CA SER A 68 7.15 -4.84 -5.85
C SER A 68 7.38 -4.13 -4.53
N ILE A 69 6.68 -3.03 -4.28
CA ILE A 69 6.73 -2.32 -3.00
C ILE A 69 6.24 -3.23 -1.87
N LEU A 70 5.08 -3.86 -2.04
CA LEU A 70 4.51 -4.74 -1.02
C LEU A 70 5.42 -5.93 -0.70
N ARG A 71 6.04 -6.55 -1.72
CA ARG A 71 7.02 -7.62 -1.49
C ARG A 71 8.22 -7.14 -0.68
N ASN A 72 8.75 -5.96 -1.00
CA ASN A 72 9.88 -5.39 -0.29
C ASN A 72 9.53 -5.08 1.17
N GLU A 73 8.34 -4.53 1.43
CA GLU A 73 7.86 -4.28 2.80
C GLU A 73 7.76 -5.58 3.61
N MET A 74 7.17 -6.63 3.03
CA MET A 74 7.08 -7.95 3.68
C MET A 74 8.45 -8.55 3.97
N GLU A 75 9.41 -8.39 3.06
CA GLU A 75 10.78 -8.89 3.25
C GLU A 75 11.51 -8.11 4.35
N ILE A 76 11.37 -6.78 4.37
CA ILE A 76 11.93 -5.92 5.42
C ILE A 76 11.40 -6.33 6.79
N ASP A 77 10.09 -6.56 6.91
CA ASP A 77 9.48 -6.99 8.17
C ASP A 77 10.01 -8.35 8.62
N ALA A 78 10.10 -9.32 7.70
CA ALA A 78 10.61 -10.65 8.00
C ALA A 78 12.09 -10.62 8.44
N LEU A 79 12.94 -9.88 7.72
CA LEU A 79 14.36 -9.74 8.04
C LEU A 79 14.57 -8.97 9.35
N THR A 80 13.77 -7.94 9.60
CA THR A 80 13.81 -7.16 10.85
C THR A 80 13.47 -8.04 12.04
N LYS A 81 12.38 -8.82 11.93
CA LYS A 81 11.99 -9.77 12.97
C LYS A 81 13.07 -10.82 13.21
N GLN A 82 13.60 -11.41 12.14
CA GLN A 82 14.66 -12.42 12.26
C GLN A 82 15.92 -11.84 12.91
N ARG A 83 16.31 -10.60 12.57
CA ARG A 83 17.43 -9.90 13.20
C ARG A 83 17.19 -9.73 14.70
N ASP A 84 16.00 -9.24 15.07
CA ASP A 84 15.68 -8.91 16.47
C ASP A 84 15.57 -10.17 17.34
N GLU A 85 15.15 -11.30 16.77
CA GLU A 85 15.13 -12.60 17.43
C GLU A 85 16.53 -13.22 17.56
N LEU A 86 17.36 -13.14 16.51
CA LEU A 86 18.68 -13.76 16.49
C LEU A 86 19.73 -12.98 17.29
N LEU A 87 19.66 -11.65 17.30
CA LEU A 87 20.69 -10.81 17.91
C LEU A 87 20.90 -11.14 19.40
N PRO A 88 19.86 -11.26 20.25
CA PRO A 88 20.04 -11.66 21.65
C PRO A 88 20.65 -13.06 21.81
N LEU A 89 20.25 -14.02 20.97
CA LEU A 89 20.74 -15.40 21.01
C LEU A 89 22.21 -15.51 20.59
N LEU A 90 22.66 -14.66 19.68
CA LEU A 90 24.06 -14.53 19.31
C LEU A 90 24.86 -13.87 20.44
N MET A 91 24.33 -12.78 21.02
CA MET A 91 25.00 -12.00 22.06
C MET A 91 25.19 -12.79 23.37
N ASN A 92 24.27 -13.69 23.70
CA ASN A 92 24.37 -14.53 24.88
C ASN A 92 25.02 -15.91 24.60
N GLY A 93 25.49 -16.14 23.37
CA GLY A 93 26.20 -17.37 22.98
C GLY A 93 25.34 -18.63 22.85
N GLN A 94 24.01 -18.52 22.90
CA GLN A 94 23.10 -19.66 22.69
C GLN A 94 23.11 -20.15 21.23
N VAL A 95 23.42 -19.25 20.29
CA VAL A 95 23.60 -19.56 18.88
C VAL A 95 25.00 -19.10 18.47
N SER A 96 25.66 -19.89 17.62
CA SER A 96 26.95 -19.52 17.02
C SER A 96 26.84 -19.57 15.50
N LEU A 97 27.58 -18.68 14.82
CA LEU A 97 27.79 -18.80 13.39
C LEU A 97 28.64 -20.03 13.16
N ARG A 98 28.09 -21.06 12.51
CA ARG A 98 28.92 -22.12 11.94
C ARG A 98 29.63 -21.53 10.73
N ASN A 99 30.85 -21.08 10.92
CA ASN A 99 31.78 -20.92 9.80
C ASN A 99 32.12 -22.33 9.32
N CYS A 100 31.55 -22.74 8.20
CA CYS A 100 32.16 -23.79 7.39
C CYS A 100 33.11 -23.07 6.41
N ASP A 101 34.37 -23.49 6.48
CA ASP A 101 35.52 -23.24 5.59
C ASP A 101 35.26 -22.48 4.27
#